data_AF-A0A843LUZ9-F1
#
_entry.id   AF-A0A843LUZ9-F1
#
_cell.length_a   1.000
_cell.length_b   1.000
_cell.length_c   1.000
_cell.angle_alpha   90.00
_cell.angle_beta   90.00
_cell.angle_gamma   90.00
#
_symmetry.space_group_name_H-M   'P 1'
#
loop_
_entity.id
_entity.type
_entity.pdbx_description
1 polymer ?
#
loop_
_entity_poly.entity_id
_entity_poly.type
_entity_poly.pdbx_seq_one_letter_code
_entity_poly.pdbx_strand_id
1 'polypeptide(L)'
;LNLLNKNLPPKINKIFDEIINERKKIIREKTGFDFDPYLRKYPIEIDDSEIQRIQLEQSSKKENDIFDVKKSAAIELNSIKEQAIKEVEEVIKFDYEFSLGSFAYEYDLNAPEFGDEINLKEALHLELALRKDDKNTQTIDYKLTNDENIALLTGANSGGKTTLLETLTQISIMAQMGLPVSAGEAKIKLFDEIYHFSKKRSLDAGAFESFLNVFIPIVTTDSEKLVLLDELEGITELEAAVKIISTFIDMIKESNSYGIIVTHMARELMNYTDIRVDGIEAKGLDENYNLIVDRTPKMNFLAKSTPELILKRIYEKSDDNLKQVYARILEKF
;
A
#
# COMPACT_ATOMS: atom_id res chain seq x y z
N LEU A 1 74.02 -39.89 -9.60
CA LEU A 1 73.78 -38.43 -9.47
C LEU A 1 73.80 -37.96 -8.01
N ASN A 2 73.07 -38.59 -7.07
CA ASN A 2 73.09 -38.21 -5.63
C ASN A 2 74.49 -38.20 -4.96
N LEU A 3 75.45 -39.01 -5.43
CA LEU A 3 76.83 -39.01 -4.94
C LEU A 3 77.61 -37.72 -5.28
N LEU A 4 77.26 -37.03 -6.37
CA LEU A 4 77.89 -35.75 -6.76
C LEU A 4 77.47 -34.60 -5.83
N ASN A 5 76.26 -34.68 -5.26
CA ASN A 5 75.71 -33.65 -4.38
C ASN A 5 76.27 -33.67 -2.94
N LYS A 6 77.04 -34.70 -2.55
CA LYS A 6 77.64 -34.81 -1.21
C LYS A 6 79.00 -34.13 -1.06
N ASN A 7 79.74 -33.91 -2.17
CA ASN A 7 81.03 -33.22 -2.20
C ASN A 7 81.30 -32.74 -3.63
N LEU A 8 80.65 -31.64 -4.03
CA LEU A 8 80.89 -31.02 -5.34
C LEU A 8 82.36 -30.55 -5.43
N PRO A 9 83.10 -30.86 -6.51
CA PRO A 9 84.44 -30.36 -6.72
C PRO A 9 84.53 -28.83 -6.61
N PRO A 10 85.63 -28.26 -6.07
CA PRO A 10 85.78 -26.82 -5.87
C PRO A 10 85.53 -25.98 -7.14
N LYS A 11 85.92 -26.52 -8.31
CA LYS A 11 85.70 -25.88 -9.61
C LYS A 11 84.21 -25.76 -9.97
N ILE A 12 83.39 -26.76 -9.61
CA ILE A 12 81.94 -26.76 -9.87
C ILE A 12 81.24 -25.82 -8.88
N ASN A 13 81.64 -25.81 -7.60
CA ASN A 13 81.11 -24.85 -6.63
C ASN A 13 81.34 -23.41 -7.07
N LYS A 14 82.55 -23.09 -7.56
CA LYS A 14 82.85 -21.74 -8.08
C LYS A 14 81.95 -21.34 -9.25
N ILE A 15 81.70 -22.25 -10.20
CA ILE A 15 80.79 -22.01 -11.33
C ILE A 15 79.34 -21.83 -10.83
N PHE A 16 78.89 -22.64 -9.87
CA PHE A 16 77.56 -22.50 -9.28
C PHE A 16 77.41 -21.17 -8.56
N ASP A 17 78.40 -20.74 -7.79
CA ASP A 17 78.39 -19.45 -7.09
C ASP A 17 78.32 -18.27 -8.09
N GLU A 18 79.12 -18.31 -9.16
CA GLU A 18 79.08 -17.29 -10.22
C GLU A 18 77.68 -17.18 -10.86
N ILE A 19 77.12 -18.32 -11.28
CA ILE A 19 75.80 -18.37 -11.93
C ILE A 19 74.68 -17.99 -10.95
N ILE A 20 74.65 -18.55 -9.75
CA ILE A 20 73.61 -18.27 -8.75
C ILE A 20 73.64 -16.79 -8.37
N ASN A 21 74.81 -16.20 -8.14
CA ASN A 21 74.91 -14.78 -7.78
C ASN A 21 74.45 -13.87 -8.92
N GLU A 22 74.83 -14.17 -10.17
CA GLU A 22 74.34 -13.43 -11.34
C GLU A 22 72.82 -13.52 -11.46
N ARG A 23 72.26 -14.72 -11.30
CA ARG A 23 70.81 -14.94 -11.42
C ARG A 23 70.03 -14.32 -10.26
N LYS A 24 70.52 -14.38 -9.02
CA LYS A 24 69.92 -13.69 -7.86
C LYS A 24 69.88 -12.18 -8.07
N LYS A 25 70.94 -11.60 -8.65
CA LYS A 25 70.96 -10.17 -9.01
C LYS A 25 69.84 -9.85 -10.01
N ILE A 26 69.67 -10.66 -11.06
CA ILE A 26 68.59 -10.50 -12.04
C ILE A 26 67.21 -10.62 -11.37
N ILE A 27 67.02 -11.58 -10.46
CA ILE A 27 65.75 -11.76 -9.72
C ILE A 27 65.45 -10.53 -8.88
N ARG A 28 66.44 -10.02 -8.13
CA ARG A 28 66.29 -8.80 -7.33
C ARG A 28 66.00 -7.58 -8.19
N GLU A 29 66.65 -7.43 -9.34
CA GLU A 29 66.40 -6.32 -10.27
C GLU A 29 65.00 -6.39 -10.89
N LYS A 30 64.52 -7.59 -11.24
CA LYS A 30 63.21 -7.77 -11.89
C LYS A 30 62.02 -7.77 -10.92
N THR A 31 62.20 -8.34 -9.73
CA THR A 31 61.11 -8.56 -8.77
C THR A 31 61.18 -7.64 -7.57
N GLY A 32 62.35 -7.03 -7.30
CA GLY A 32 62.60 -6.26 -6.08
C GLY A 32 62.92 -7.12 -4.85
N PHE A 33 62.84 -8.46 -4.95
CA PHE A 33 63.04 -9.38 -3.82
C PHE A 33 64.46 -9.96 -3.79
N ASP A 34 65.04 -10.00 -2.60
CA ASP A 34 66.35 -10.61 -2.36
C ASP A 34 66.19 -11.96 -1.66
N PHE A 35 66.27 -13.04 -2.44
CA PHE A 35 66.17 -14.41 -1.95
C PHE A 35 66.92 -15.39 -2.85
N ASP A 36 67.16 -16.62 -2.39
CA ASP A 36 67.89 -17.66 -3.12
C ASP A 36 66.97 -18.83 -3.51
N PRO A 37 66.43 -18.87 -4.73
CA PRO A 37 65.54 -19.94 -5.15
C PRO A 37 66.28 -21.18 -5.64
N TYR A 38 67.58 -21.34 -5.40
CA TYR A 38 68.37 -22.40 -6.03
C TYR A 38 68.83 -23.47 -5.04
N LEU A 39 68.44 -24.71 -5.29
CA LEU A 39 69.03 -25.87 -4.62
C LEU A 39 70.38 -26.19 -5.27
N ARG A 40 71.44 -26.21 -4.45
CA ARG A 40 72.80 -26.56 -4.86
C ARG A 40 72.93 -28.06 -5.16
N LYS A 41 72.42 -28.49 -6.31
CA LYS A 41 72.47 -29.86 -6.84
C LYS A 41 72.86 -29.82 -8.32
N TYR A 42 73.27 -30.96 -8.91
CA TYR A 42 73.50 -31.07 -10.35
C TYR A 42 72.43 -31.97 -11.01
N PRO A 43 71.64 -31.45 -11.97
CA PRO A 43 71.57 -30.04 -12.40
C PRO A 43 71.04 -29.12 -11.29
N ILE A 44 71.29 -27.81 -11.39
CA ILE A 44 70.73 -26.82 -10.45
C ILE A 44 69.20 -26.92 -10.53
N GLU A 45 68.57 -27.09 -9.38
CA GLU A 45 67.12 -27.19 -9.23
C GLU A 45 66.59 -25.93 -8.56
N ILE A 46 65.32 -25.63 -8.82
CA ILE A 46 64.62 -24.55 -8.13
C ILE A 46 64.12 -25.09 -6.78
N ASP A 47 64.30 -24.30 -5.73
CA ASP A 47 63.66 -24.51 -4.44
C ASP A 47 62.23 -23.96 -4.47
N ASP A 48 61.29 -24.80 -4.90
CA ASP A 48 59.87 -24.44 -4.93
C ASP A 48 59.33 -24.06 -3.54
N SER A 49 59.91 -24.61 -2.47
CA SER A 49 59.50 -24.30 -1.10
C SER A 49 59.91 -22.88 -0.69
N GLU A 50 61.09 -22.44 -1.13
CA GLU A 50 61.57 -21.08 -0.91
C GLU A 50 60.77 -20.05 -1.73
N ILE A 51 60.41 -20.39 -2.98
CA ILE A 51 59.51 -19.55 -3.79
C ILE A 51 58.15 -19.40 -3.13
N GLN A 52 57.55 -20.50 -2.67
CA GLN A 52 56.27 -20.48 -1.95
C GLN A 52 56.36 -19.65 -0.66
N ARG A 53 57.47 -19.76 0.10
CA ARG A 53 57.71 -18.96 1.31
C ARG A 53 57.63 -17.47 1.01
N ILE A 54 58.33 -17.00 -0.04
CA ILE A 54 58.33 -15.58 -0.43
C ILE A 54 56.96 -15.14 -0.95
N GLN A 55 56.28 -15.96 -1.75
CA GLN A 55 54.92 -15.65 -2.24
C GLN A 55 53.91 -15.51 -1.10
N LEU A 56 53.96 -16.40 -0.11
CA LEU A 56 53.13 -16.35 1.08
C LEU A 56 53.44 -15.12 1.94
N GLU A 57 54.72 -14.76 2.09
CA GLU A 57 55.14 -13.56 2.81
C GLU A 57 54.61 -12.28 2.14
N GLN A 58 54.70 -12.18 0.81
CA GLN A 58 54.14 -11.05 0.07
C GLN A 58 52.63 -10.97 0.13
N SER A 59 51.95 -12.11 0.03
CA SER A 59 50.48 -12.18 0.11
C SER A 59 50.01 -11.75 1.50
N SER A 60 50.65 -12.26 2.55
CA SER A 60 50.39 -11.88 3.94
C SER A 60 50.63 -10.39 4.17
N LYS A 61 51.72 -9.84 3.64
CA LYS A 61 52.03 -8.41 3.77
C LYS A 61 50.96 -7.54 3.11
N LYS A 62 50.55 -7.90 1.89
CA LYS A 62 49.48 -7.20 1.17
C LYS A 62 48.14 -7.27 1.91
N GLU A 63 47.81 -8.43 2.48
CA GLU A 63 46.60 -8.60 3.29
C GLU A 63 46.63 -7.72 4.54
N ASN A 64 47.78 -7.65 5.23
CA ASN A 64 47.96 -6.78 6.38
C ASN A 64 47.84 -5.30 6.00
N ASP A 65 48.46 -4.87 4.91
CA ASP A 65 48.36 -3.48 4.43
C ASP A 65 46.90 -3.10 4.13
N ILE A 66 46.14 -3.98 3.47
CA ILE A 66 44.71 -3.77 3.20
C ILE A 66 43.90 -3.75 4.50
N PHE A 67 44.21 -4.65 5.43
CA PHE A 67 43.55 -4.71 6.73
C PHE A 67 43.77 -3.41 7.52
N ASP A 68 44.99 -2.89 7.54
CA ASP A 68 45.32 -1.64 8.24
C ASP A 68 44.60 -0.44 7.63
N VAL A 69 44.49 -0.37 6.31
CA VAL A 69 43.68 0.66 5.62
C VAL A 69 42.20 0.54 6.00
N LYS A 70 41.62 -0.67 5.94
CA LYS A 70 40.21 -0.89 6.32
C LYS A 70 39.96 -0.54 7.78
N LYS A 71 40.87 -0.92 8.68
CA LYS A 71 40.80 -0.60 10.11
C LYS A 71 40.85 0.90 10.34
N SER A 72 41.75 1.60 9.66
CA SER A 72 41.88 3.06 9.75
C SER A 72 40.60 3.76 9.28
N ALA A 73 40.06 3.35 8.12
CA ALA A 73 38.79 3.86 7.61
C ALA A 73 37.62 3.56 8.55
N ALA A 74 37.57 2.36 9.15
CA ALA A 74 36.54 2.00 10.11
C ALA A 74 36.58 2.85 11.39
N ILE A 75 37.77 3.19 11.88
CA ILE A 75 37.95 4.09 13.04
C ILE A 75 37.46 5.51 12.69
N GLU A 76 37.82 6.01 11.52
CA GLU A 76 37.38 7.31 11.02
C GLU A 76 35.85 7.36 10.87
N LEU A 77 35.25 6.38 10.20
CA LEU A 77 33.79 6.27 10.06
C LEU A 77 33.09 6.14 11.41
N ASN A 78 33.65 5.38 12.35
CA ASN A 78 33.09 5.26 13.68
C ASN A 78 33.13 6.60 14.45
N SER A 79 34.14 7.44 14.21
CA SER A 79 34.24 8.75 14.85
C SER A 79 33.15 9.73 14.41
N ILE A 80 32.62 9.56 13.19
CA ILE A 80 31.54 10.40 12.63
C ILE A 80 30.17 9.73 12.68
N LYS A 81 30.08 8.46 13.11
CA LYS A 81 28.85 7.65 13.03
C LYS A 81 27.64 8.36 13.63
N GLU A 82 27.76 8.87 14.85
CA GLU A 82 26.65 9.54 15.54
C GLU A 82 26.20 10.82 14.80
N GLN A 83 27.14 11.56 14.22
CA GLN A 83 26.83 12.76 13.43
C GLN A 83 26.15 12.38 12.11
N ALA A 84 26.65 11.35 11.42
CA ALA A 84 26.07 10.87 10.18
C ALA A 84 24.65 10.32 10.38
N ILE A 85 24.39 9.61 11.48
CA ILE A 85 23.04 9.13 11.83
C ILE A 85 22.09 10.32 11.97
N LYS A 86 22.48 11.36 12.71
CA LYS A 86 21.66 12.58 12.88
C LYS A 86 21.38 13.28 11.56
N GLU A 87 22.39 13.45 10.71
CA GLU A 87 22.23 14.07 9.40
C GLU A 87 21.27 13.28 8.50
N VAL A 88 21.35 11.95 8.52
CA VAL A 88 20.41 11.09 7.80
C VAL A 88 18.99 11.23 8.36
N GLU A 89 18.82 11.26 9.68
CA GLU A 89 17.52 11.47 10.32
C GLU A 89 16.91 12.84 9.94
N GLU A 90 17.72 13.90 9.90
CA GLU A 90 17.29 15.23 9.47
C GLU A 90 16.84 15.26 8.01
N VAL A 91 17.59 14.60 7.12
CA VAL A 91 17.24 14.49 5.69
C VAL A 91 15.95 13.69 5.50
N ILE A 92 15.78 12.57 6.21
CA ILE A 92 14.55 11.76 6.15
C ILE A 92 13.35 12.57 6.64
N LYS A 93 13.51 13.34 7.73
CA LYS A 93 12.44 14.21 8.23
C LYS A 93 12.05 15.28 7.21
N PHE A 94 13.03 15.95 6.62
CA PHE A 94 12.79 16.94 5.57
C PHE A 94 12.09 16.33 4.36
N ASP A 95 12.56 15.18 3.87
CA ASP A 95 11.98 14.49 2.71
C ASP A 95 10.52 14.08 2.97
N TYR A 96 10.22 13.59 4.18
CA TYR A 96 8.86 13.28 4.59
C TYR A 96 7.96 14.52 4.61
N GLU A 97 8.38 15.61 5.29
CA GLU A 97 7.58 16.84 5.40
C GLU A 97 7.35 17.48 4.01
N PHE A 98 8.38 17.51 3.17
CA PHE A 98 8.29 18.04 1.81
C PHE A 98 7.40 17.19 0.90
N SER A 99 7.52 15.86 0.99
CA SER A 99 6.67 14.93 0.25
C SER A 99 5.23 15.03 0.69
N LEU A 100 4.97 15.16 2.00
CA LEU A 100 3.62 15.35 2.54
C LEU A 100 3.00 16.68 2.07
N GLY A 101 3.76 17.77 2.09
CA GLY A 101 3.32 19.06 1.56
C GLY A 101 3.03 19.02 0.05
N SER A 102 3.87 18.33 -0.71
CA SER A 102 3.67 18.13 -2.15
C SER A 102 2.43 17.30 -2.44
N PHE A 103 2.22 16.21 -1.69
CA PHE A 103 1.02 15.37 -1.77
C PHE A 103 -0.24 16.17 -1.44
N ALA A 104 -0.21 16.98 -0.37
CA ALA A 104 -1.32 17.84 -0.01
C ALA A 104 -1.66 18.86 -1.10
N TYR A 105 -0.65 19.50 -1.68
CA TYR A 105 -0.81 20.49 -2.74
C TYR A 105 -1.34 19.89 -4.05
N GLU A 106 -0.80 18.75 -4.46
CA GLU A 106 -1.18 18.08 -5.72
C GLU A 106 -2.66 17.67 -5.71
N TYR A 107 -3.13 17.11 -4.59
CA TYR A 107 -4.48 16.57 -4.40
C TYR A 107 -5.47 17.54 -3.73
N ASP A 108 -5.06 18.77 -3.42
CA ASP A 108 -5.88 19.78 -2.71
C ASP A 108 -6.42 19.29 -1.35
N LEU A 109 -5.52 18.72 -0.54
CA LEU A 109 -5.86 18.10 0.76
C LEU A 109 -5.82 19.12 1.89
N ASN A 110 -6.74 18.98 2.83
CA ASN A 110 -6.83 19.83 4.02
C ASN A 110 -6.63 19.03 5.31
N ALA A 111 -6.16 19.70 6.36
CA ALA A 111 -6.01 19.07 7.67
C ALA A 111 -7.38 18.70 8.24
N PRO A 112 -7.60 17.45 8.71
CA PRO A 112 -8.83 17.07 9.38
C PRO A 112 -8.88 17.58 10.82
N GLU A 113 -10.08 17.77 11.34
CA GLU A 113 -10.36 17.99 12.76
C GLU A 113 -10.88 16.69 13.39
N PHE A 114 -10.41 16.36 14.59
CA PHE A 114 -10.96 15.22 15.34
C PHE A 114 -12.11 15.67 16.24
N GLY A 115 -13.17 14.87 16.31
CA GLY A 115 -14.30 15.11 17.21
C GLY A 115 -15.19 13.89 17.38
N ASP A 116 -16.41 14.10 17.86
CA ASP A 116 -17.36 13.01 18.14
C ASP A 116 -18.40 12.82 17.02
N GLU A 117 -18.10 13.25 15.79
CA GLU A 117 -19.01 13.12 14.64
C GLU A 117 -18.21 12.92 13.35
N ILE A 118 -18.87 12.42 12.31
CA ILE A 118 -18.34 12.47 10.94
C ILE A 118 -19.06 13.60 10.23
N ASN A 119 -18.34 14.65 9.84
CA ASN A 119 -18.88 15.76 9.07
C ASN A 119 -17.90 16.12 7.96
N LEU A 120 -18.29 15.84 6.73
CA LEU A 120 -17.51 16.09 5.53
C LEU A 120 -18.19 17.16 4.70
N LYS A 121 -17.43 18.16 4.27
CA LYS A 121 -17.82 19.11 3.24
C LYS A 121 -16.85 19.08 2.08
N GLU A 122 -17.41 19.14 0.88
CA GLU A 122 -16.66 19.11 -0.37
C GLU A 122 -15.68 17.92 -0.44
N ALA A 123 -16.04 16.79 0.16
CA ALA A 123 -15.22 15.59 0.15
C ALA A 123 -15.16 14.97 -1.25
N LEU A 124 -14.00 14.41 -1.59
CA LEU A 124 -13.78 13.79 -2.88
C LEU A 124 -12.93 12.55 -2.74
N HIS A 125 -13.30 11.50 -3.46
CA HIS A 125 -12.49 10.30 -3.56
C HIS A 125 -11.09 10.64 -4.11
N LEU A 126 -10.03 10.13 -3.47
CA LEU A 126 -8.65 10.56 -3.75
C LEU A 126 -8.22 10.35 -5.22
N GLU A 127 -8.60 9.22 -5.82
CA GLU A 127 -8.34 8.93 -7.26
C GLU A 127 -9.05 9.91 -8.22
N LEU A 128 -10.16 10.51 -7.78
CA LEU A 128 -10.90 11.49 -8.58
C LEU A 128 -10.30 12.89 -8.44
N ALA A 129 -9.62 13.20 -7.33
CA ALA A 129 -8.96 14.49 -7.10
C ALA A 129 -7.86 14.80 -8.12
N LEU A 130 -7.24 13.77 -8.72
CA LEU A 130 -6.27 13.94 -9.81
C LEU A 130 -6.91 14.26 -11.16
N ARG A 131 -8.22 14.04 -11.33
CA ARG A 131 -8.93 14.22 -12.60
C ARG A 131 -9.54 15.62 -12.69
N LYS A 132 -8.70 16.65 -12.51
CA LYS A 132 -9.12 18.07 -12.39
C LYS A 132 -9.96 18.58 -13.58
N ASP A 133 -9.84 17.96 -14.76
CA ASP A 133 -10.57 18.35 -15.98
C ASP A 133 -11.84 17.51 -16.27
N ASP A 134 -12.17 16.52 -15.43
CA ASP A 134 -13.38 15.71 -15.63
C ASP A 134 -14.60 16.43 -15.09
N LYS A 135 -15.41 16.98 -16.00
CA LYS A 135 -16.68 17.67 -15.70
C LYS A 135 -17.71 16.80 -14.97
N ASN A 136 -17.50 15.48 -14.89
CA ASN A 136 -18.41 14.58 -14.20
C ASN A 136 -18.03 14.32 -12.73
N THR A 137 -16.87 14.80 -12.29
CA THR A 137 -16.42 14.69 -10.90
C THR A 137 -17.21 15.67 -10.04
N GLN A 138 -17.75 15.18 -8.92
CA GLN A 138 -18.55 15.95 -7.98
C GLN A 138 -18.05 15.70 -6.56
N THR A 139 -17.81 16.77 -5.80
CA THR A 139 -17.56 16.72 -4.37
C THR A 139 -18.86 16.47 -3.61
N ILE A 140 -18.77 15.83 -2.44
CA ILE A 140 -19.94 15.45 -1.63
C ILE A 140 -19.87 16.08 -0.24
N ASP A 141 -21.05 16.35 0.29
CA ASP A 141 -21.24 16.69 1.69
C ASP A 141 -21.94 15.51 2.38
N TYR A 142 -21.42 15.07 3.53
CA TYR A 142 -22.04 13.98 4.27
C TYR A 142 -21.82 14.11 5.77
N LYS A 143 -22.86 13.79 6.55
CA LYS A 143 -22.84 13.96 8.00
C LYS A 143 -23.51 12.79 8.74
N LEU A 144 -22.81 12.27 9.74
CA LEU A 144 -23.33 11.39 10.79
C LEU A 144 -22.99 12.01 12.14
N THR A 145 -23.92 11.92 13.09
CA THR A 145 -23.77 12.49 14.45
C THR A 145 -23.99 11.41 15.49
N ASN A 146 -23.75 11.66 16.77
CA ASN A 146 -24.03 10.66 17.80
C ASN A 146 -25.52 10.26 17.85
N ASP A 147 -26.44 11.19 17.60
CA ASP A 147 -27.89 10.91 17.59
C ASP A 147 -28.35 10.18 16.31
N GLU A 148 -27.58 10.33 15.22
CA GLU A 148 -27.81 9.71 13.91
C GLU A 148 -26.50 9.06 13.43
N ASN A 149 -26.01 8.10 14.22
CA ASN A 149 -24.70 7.47 14.04
C ASN A 149 -24.71 6.39 12.94
N ILE A 150 -25.90 5.92 12.56
CA ILE A 150 -26.10 4.97 11.47
C ILE A 150 -27.18 5.45 10.49
N ALA A 151 -26.92 5.25 9.20
CA ALA A 151 -27.88 5.57 8.14
C ALA A 151 -27.98 4.45 7.09
N LEU A 152 -29.17 4.27 6.53
CA LEU A 152 -29.35 3.51 5.30
C LEU A 152 -29.12 4.44 4.10
N LEU A 153 -28.39 3.98 3.10
CA LEU A 153 -28.17 4.73 1.86
C LEU A 153 -28.88 4.05 0.69
N THR A 154 -29.83 4.74 0.08
CA THR A 154 -30.61 4.25 -1.06
C THR A 154 -30.40 5.10 -2.31
N GLY A 155 -30.94 4.61 -3.44
CA GLY A 155 -31.01 5.39 -4.68
C GLY A 155 -30.39 4.71 -5.88
N ALA A 156 -30.18 5.47 -6.95
CA ALA A 156 -29.86 4.96 -8.27
C ALA A 156 -28.57 4.12 -8.30
N ASN A 157 -28.59 3.02 -9.05
CA ASN A 157 -27.39 2.26 -9.36
C ASN A 157 -26.47 3.12 -10.24
N SER A 158 -25.18 3.11 -9.95
CA SER A 158 -24.19 4.05 -10.53
C SER A 158 -24.34 5.52 -10.06
N GLY A 159 -25.08 5.78 -8.97
CA GLY A 159 -25.18 7.11 -8.36
C GLY A 159 -23.99 7.51 -7.48
N GLY A 160 -23.02 6.62 -7.25
CA GLY A 160 -21.84 6.89 -6.42
C GLY A 160 -21.92 6.41 -4.98
N LYS A 161 -22.91 5.55 -4.61
CA LYS A 161 -23.05 4.98 -3.26
C LYS A 161 -21.79 4.24 -2.78
N THR A 162 -21.26 3.33 -3.59
CA THR A 162 -19.99 2.63 -3.32
C THR A 162 -18.84 3.63 -3.17
N THR A 163 -18.72 4.58 -4.10
CA THR A 163 -17.66 5.60 -4.09
C THR A 163 -17.74 6.49 -2.84
N LEU A 164 -18.93 6.77 -2.32
CA LEU A 164 -19.11 7.48 -1.06
C LEU A 164 -18.53 6.67 0.12
N LEU A 165 -18.84 5.37 0.21
CA LEU A 165 -18.26 4.51 1.25
C LEU A 165 -16.74 4.44 1.15
N GLU A 166 -16.20 4.31 -0.07
CA GLU A 166 -14.75 4.32 -0.32
C GLU A 166 -14.13 5.65 0.10
N THR A 167 -14.79 6.77 -0.18
CA THR A 167 -14.35 8.12 0.19
C THR A 167 -14.29 8.28 1.71
N LEU A 168 -15.35 7.88 2.43
CA LEU A 168 -15.39 7.90 3.89
C LEU A 168 -14.30 7.01 4.50
N THR A 169 -14.09 5.83 3.93
CA THR A 169 -13.03 4.90 4.36
C THR A 169 -11.65 5.52 4.20
N GLN A 170 -11.37 6.09 3.02
CA GLN A 170 -10.09 6.74 2.72
C GLN A 170 -9.83 7.90 3.67
N ILE A 171 -10.79 8.81 3.82
CA ILE A 171 -10.66 9.98 4.69
C ILE A 171 -10.43 9.55 6.14
N SER A 172 -11.18 8.58 6.65
CA SER A 172 -11.05 8.10 8.04
C SER A 172 -9.67 7.49 8.30
N ILE A 173 -9.18 6.65 7.38
CA ILE A 173 -7.84 6.04 7.48
C ILE A 173 -6.76 7.12 7.39
N MET A 174 -6.84 8.01 6.39
CA MET A 174 -5.84 9.07 6.18
C MET A 174 -5.76 10.00 7.39
N ALA A 175 -6.91 10.43 7.93
CA ALA A 175 -6.96 11.25 9.13
C ALA A 175 -6.28 10.55 10.31
N GLN A 176 -6.62 9.28 10.58
CA GLN A 176 -6.00 8.49 11.67
C GLN A 176 -4.50 8.21 11.46
N MET A 177 -4.01 8.24 10.22
CA MET A 177 -2.57 8.18 9.90
C MET A 177 -1.84 9.52 10.10
N GLY A 178 -2.56 10.59 10.46
CA GLY A 178 -2.00 11.94 10.58
C GLY A 178 -1.77 12.63 9.22
N LEU A 179 -2.45 12.16 8.17
CA LEU A 179 -2.36 12.73 6.82
C LEU A 179 -3.49 13.76 6.59
N PRO A 180 -3.26 14.79 5.76
CA PRO A 180 -4.33 15.65 5.27
C PRO A 180 -5.27 14.84 4.36
N VAL A 181 -6.53 15.27 4.26
CA VAL A 181 -7.60 14.52 3.62
C VAL A 181 -8.24 15.29 2.47
N SER A 182 -8.84 14.55 1.53
CA SER A 182 -9.48 15.09 0.32
C SER A 182 -10.90 15.58 0.63
N ALA A 183 -10.98 16.73 1.29
CA ALA A 183 -12.22 17.45 1.61
C ALA A 183 -11.91 18.92 1.88
N GLY A 184 -12.86 19.82 1.62
CA GLY A 184 -12.74 21.23 1.99
C GLY A 184 -12.77 21.42 3.51
N GLU A 185 -13.68 20.71 4.18
CA GLU A 185 -13.70 20.57 5.64
C GLU A 185 -13.95 19.10 6.01
N ALA A 186 -13.18 18.57 6.97
CA ALA A 186 -13.38 17.22 7.47
C ALA A 186 -13.28 17.20 8.99
N LYS A 187 -14.37 16.84 9.65
CA LYS A 187 -14.39 16.46 11.06
C LYS A 187 -14.64 14.97 11.17
N ILE A 188 -13.72 14.26 11.81
CA ILE A 188 -13.69 12.79 11.85
C ILE A 188 -13.63 12.30 13.29
N LYS A 189 -14.46 11.31 13.60
CA LYS A 189 -14.34 10.54 14.84
C LYS A 189 -13.22 9.50 14.71
N LEU A 190 -12.47 9.31 15.80
CA LEU A 190 -11.49 8.23 15.89
C LEU A 190 -12.22 6.89 16.08
N PHE A 191 -11.84 5.90 15.28
CA PHE A 191 -12.35 4.55 15.38
C PHE A 191 -11.21 3.58 15.68
N ASP A 192 -11.47 2.64 16.58
CA ASP A 192 -10.58 1.52 16.88
C ASP A 192 -10.50 0.57 15.68
N GLU A 193 -11.63 0.38 14.99
CA GLU A 193 -11.77 -0.57 13.89
C GLU A 193 -12.60 0.02 12.74
N ILE A 194 -12.13 -0.18 11.50
CA ILE A 194 -12.86 0.24 10.29
C ILE A 194 -13.20 -1.00 9.47
N TYR A 195 -14.49 -1.19 9.23
CA TYR A 195 -15.06 -2.30 8.49
C TYR A 195 -15.65 -1.79 7.17
N HIS A 196 -15.04 -2.15 6.05
CA HIS A 196 -15.54 -1.82 4.71
C HIS A 196 -15.83 -3.10 3.91
N PHE A 197 -17.10 -3.43 3.74
CA PHE A 197 -17.55 -4.61 3.01
C PHE A 197 -18.14 -4.20 1.66
N SER A 198 -17.60 -4.77 0.58
CA SER A 198 -18.08 -4.54 -0.79
C SER A 198 -18.45 -5.84 -1.50
N LYS A 199 -19.28 -5.70 -2.55
CA LYS A 199 -19.92 -6.72 -3.41
C LYS A 199 -19.05 -7.89 -3.92
N LYS A 200 -17.72 -7.89 -3.72
CA LYS A 200 -16.81 -8.93 -4.22
C LYS A 200 -16.89 -10.28 -3.49
N ARG A 201 -17.69 -10.41 -2.44
CA ARG A 201 -18.03 -11.72 -1.86
C ARG A 201 -19.44 -12.09 -2.29
N SER A 202 -19.55 -12.86 -3.37
CA SER A 202 -20.78 -13.60 -3.65
C SER A 202 -21.10 -14.46 -2.43
N LEU A 203 -22.22 -14.17 -1.77
CA LEU A 203 -22.74 -15.02 -0.71
C LEU A 203 -23.26 -16.32 -1.35
N ASP A 204 -22.38 -17.31 -1.54
CA ASP A 204 -22.76 -18.65 -2.04
C ASP A 204 -23.52 -19.44 -0.96
N ALA A 205 -24.05 -20.64 -1.31
CA ALA A 205 -24.83 -21.51 -0.42
C ALA A 205 -24.28 -21.52 1.02
N GLY A 206 -25.07 -20.97 1.96
CA GLY A 206 -24.58 -20.47 3.25
C GLY A 206 -24.59 -18.94 3.39
N ALA A 207 -25.21 -18.23 2.43
CA ALA A 207 -25.30 -16.77 2.37
C ALA A 207 -25.70 -16.11 3.70
N PHE A 208 -26.67 -16.72 4.39
CA PHE A 208 -27.15 -16.25 5.69
C PHE A 208 -26.13 -16.45 6.83
N GLU A 209 -25.43 -17.59 6.86
CA GLU A 209 -24.36 -17.84 7.84
C GLU A 209 -23.15 -16.92 7.58
N SER A 210 -22.79 -16.73 6.31
CA SER A 210 -21.75 -15.80 5.89
C SER A 210 -22.11 -14.36 6.26
N PHE A 211 -23.39 -13.99 6.12
CA PHE A 211 -23.93 -12.73 6.58
C PHE A 211 -23.77 -12.57 8.12
N LEU A 212 -24.13 -13.58 8.91
CA LEU A 212 -23.94 -13.54 10.38
C LEU A 212 -22.45 -13.41 10.76
N ASN A 213 -21.56 -14.13 10.09
CA ASN A 213 -20.13 -14.07 10.33
C ASN A 213 -19.52 -12.67 10.06
N VAL A 214 -20.17 -11.85 9.23
CA VAL A 214 -19.76 -10.46 8.99
C VAL A 214 -20.12 -9.57 10.18
N PHE A 215 -21.33 -9.70 10.72
CA PHE A 215 -21.85 -8.75 11.71
C PHE A 215 -21.58 -9.14 13.16
N ILE A 216 -21.53 -10.44 13.48
CA ILE A 216 -21.28 -10.89 14.85
C ILE A 216 -20.00 -10.27 15.42
N PRO A 217 -18.83 -10.31 14.73
CA PRO A 217 -17.62 -9.68 15.25
C PRO A 217 -17.78 -8.18 15.54
N ILE A 218 -18.52 -7.47 14.68
CA ILE A 218 -18.74 -6.02 14.76
C ILE A 218 -19.46 -5.66 16.06
N VAL A 219 -20.39 -6.49 16.53
CA VAL A 219 -21.23 -6.18 17.69
C VAL A 219 -20.83 -6.93 18.97
N THR A 220 -19.82 -7.78 18.92
CA THR A 220 -19.36 -8.57 20.08
C THR A 220 -18.27 -7.90 20.92
N THR A 221 -17.72 -6.79 20.47
CA THR A 221 -16.63 -6.08 21.16
C THR A 221 -17.05 -4.65 21.49
N ASP A 222 -16.52 -4.11 22.60
CA ASP A 222 -16.77 -2.74 23.06
C ASP A 222 -15.98 -1.67 22.28
N SER A 223 -15.25 -2.04 21.22
CA SER A 223 -14.49 -1.10 20.39
C SER A 223 -15.40 -0.17 19.59
N GLU A 224 -14.96 1.07 19.36
CA GLU A 224 -15.66 2.06 18.55
C GLU A 224 -15.37 1.83 17.07
N LYS A 225 -16.40 1.53 16.27
CA LYS A 225 -16.22 1.05 14.89
C LYS A 225 -16.83 1.98 13.87
N LEU A 226 -16.24 2.04 12.68
CA LEU A 226 -16.89 2.55 11.47
C LEU A 226 -17.28 1.38 10.57
N VAL A 227 -18.58 1.21 10.31
CA VAL A 227 -19.13 0.07 9.58
C VAL A 227 -19.77 0.53 8.27
N LEU A 228 -19.13 0.21 7.16
CA LEU A 228 -19.52 0.63 5.81
C LEU A 228 -19.84 -0.61 4.98
N LEU A 229 -21.12 -0.77 4.63
CA LEU A 229 -21.64 -1.96 3.96
C LEU A 229 -22.23 -1.60 2.60
N ASP A 230 -21.69 -2.21 1.55
CA ASP A 230 -22.20 -2.04 0.19
C ASP A 230 -22.98 -3.27 -0.29
N GLU A 231 -24.28 -3.10 -0.46
CA GLU A 231 -25.21 -4.05 -1.11
C GLU A 231 -25.13 -5.50 -0.58
N LEU A 232 -25.94 -5.79 0.45
CA LEU A 232 -26.15 -7.14 0.99
C LEU A 232 -27.04 -7.98 0.05
N GLU A 233 -26.52 -8.41 -1.09
CA GLU A 233 -27.24 -9.25 -2.07
C GLU A 233 -27.11 -10.75 -1.76
N GLY A 234 -28.13 -11.55 -2.10
CA GLY A 234 -28.05 -13.02 -2.11
C GLY A 234 -28.72 -13.74 -0.95
N ILE A 235 -29.47 -13.05 -0.08
CA ILE A 235 -30.18 -13.70 1.02
C ILE A 235 -31.55 -14.22 0.55
N THR A 236 -31.71 -15.55 0.54
CA THR A 236 -32.92 -16.24 0.07
C THR A 236 -34.11 -16.07 1.04
N GLU A 237 -33.84 -15.81 2.32
CA GLU A 237 -34.85 -15.59 3.36
C GLU A 237 -34.92 -14.11 3.75
N LEU A 238 -35.59 -13.32 2.91
CA LEU A 238 -35.65 -11.85 3.04
C LEU A 238 -36.14 -11.40 4.43
N GLU A 239 -37.23 -11.99 4.94
CA GLU A 239 -37.81 -11.58 6.22
C GLU A 239 -36.85 -11.84 7.40
N ALA A 240 -36.17 -12.98 7.41
CA ALA A 240 -35.18 -13.31 8.42
C ALA A 240 -33.98 -12.34 8.34
N ALA A 241 -33.53 -12.01 7.12
CA ALA A 241 -32.45 -11.05 6.91
C ALA A 241 -32.79 -9.66 7.47
N VAL A 242 -33.98 -9.14 7.16
CA VAL A 242 -34.45 -7.83 7.62
C VAL A 242 -34.43 -7.75 9.14
N LYS A 243 -34.97 -8.77 9.83
CA LYS A 243 -35.02 -8.82 11.31
C LYS A 243 -33.63 -8.81 11.95
N ILE A 244 -32.68 -9.50 11.33
CA ILE A 244 -31.32 -9.58 11.86
C ILE A 244 -30.56 -8.28 11.59
N ILE A 245 -30.65 -7.74 10.38
CA ILE A 245 -30.06 -6.44 10.05
C ILE A 245 -30.63 -5.35 10.96
N SER A 246 -31.94 -5.33 11.22
CA SER A 246 -32.53 -4.36 12.14
C SER A 246 -31.98 -4.49 13.56
N THR A 247 -31.72 -5.72 14.02
CA THR A 247 -31.10 -5.95 15.33
C THR A 247 -29.67 -5.40 15.37
N PHE A 248 -28.87 -5.62 14.34
CA PHE A 248 -27.52 -5.04 14.25
C PHE A 248 -27.53 -3.52 14.15
N ILE A 249 -28.51 -2.95 13.43
CA ILE A 249 -28.72 -1.50 13.39
C ILE A 249 -28.97 -0.97 14.81
N ASP A 250 -29.89 -1.58 15.56
CA ASP A 250 -30.20 -1.15 16.92
C ASP A 250 -28.99 -1.24 17.85
N MET A 251 -28.20 -2.32 17.73
CA MET A 251 -26.95 -2.46 18.49
C MET A 251 -25.92 -1.37 18.14
N ILE A 252 -25.80 -0.98 16.86
CA ILE A 252 -24.91 0.12 16.46
C ILE A 252 -25.44 1.44 17.01
N LYS A 253 -26.74 1.71 16.92
CA LYS A 253 -27.39 2.93 17.45
C LYS A 253 -27.13 3.14 18.94
N GLU A 254 -27.12 2.05 19.71
CA GLU A 254 -26.89 2.08 21.16
C GLU A 254 -25.41 2.15 21.54
N SER A 255 -24.50 2.10 20.55
CA SER A 255 -23.05 2.14 20.74
C SER A 255 -22.45 3.47 20.28
N ASN A 256 -21.16 3.68 20.56
CA ASN A 256 -20.37 4.78 20.00
C ASN A 256 -19.87 4.50 18.56
N SER A 257 -20.31 3.40 17.94
CA SER A 257 -19.94 3.05 16.56
C SER A 257 -20.80 3.81 15.56
N TYR A 258 -20.29 3.95 14.34
CA TYR A 258 -20.93 4.64 13.24
C TYR A 258 -21.10 3.69 12.06
N GLY A 259 -22.12 3.92 11.22
CA GLY A 259 -22.27 3.08 10.04
C GLY A 259 -23.11 3.64 8.90
N ILE A 260 -22.85 3.11 7.72
CA ILE A 260 -23.67 3.36 6.52
C ILE A 260 -23.93 2.02 5.85
N ILE A 261 -25.20 1.72 5.62
CA ILE A 261 -25.62 0.49 4.95
C ILE A 261 -26.30 0.85 3.62
N VAL A 262 -25.64 0.55 2.52
CA VAL A 262 -26.23 0.65 1.19
C VAL A 262 -27.16 -0.54 0.98
N THR A 263 -28.43 -0.27 0.72
CA THR A 263 -29.43 -1.33 0.61
C THR A 263 -30.59 -0.98 -0.31
N HIS A 264 -31.17 -2.00 -0.94
CA HIS A 264 -32.46 -1.93 -1.62
C HIS A 264 -33.65 -2.25 -0.71
N MET A 265 -33.39 -2.68 0.53
CA MET A 265 -34.37 -3.16 1.50
C MET A 265 -34.76 -2.12 2.56
N ALA A 266 -34.55 -0.83 2.27
CA ALA A 266 -34.73 0.21 3.27
C ALA A 266 -36.17 0.29 3.79
N ARG A 267 -37.18 0.08 2.92
CA ARG A 267 -38.58 0.11 3.32
C ARG A 267 -38.94 -1.02 4.28
N GLU A 268 -38.38 -2.19 4.03
CA GLU A 268 -38.57 -3.38 4.86
C GLU A 268 -37.92 -3.16 6.23
N LEU A 269 -36.70 -2.62 6.27
CA LEU A 269 -35.97 -2.33 7.51
C LEU A 269 -36.67 -1.28 8.38
N MET A 270 -37.22 -0.22 7.76
CA MET A 270 -37.97 0.83 8.46
C MET A 270 -39.24 0.30 9.17
N ASN A 271 -39.75 -0.87 8.80
CA ASN A 271 -40.88 -1.49 9.51
C ASN A 271 -40.47 -2.14 10.85
N TYR A 272 -39.17 -2.37 11.07
CA TYR A 272 -38.65 -3.08 12.25
C TYR A 272 -37.81 -2.19 13.17
N THR A 273 -37.14 -1.17 12.64
CA THR A 273 -36.34 -0.22 13.42
C THR A 273 -36.51 1.21 12.91
N ASP A 274 -36.43 2.17 13.83
CA ASP A 274 -36.37 3.59 13.50
C ASP A 274 -34.94 3.95 13.04
N ILE A 275 -34.76 4.23 11.75
CA ILE A 275 -33.45 4.51 11.18
C ILE A 275 -33.52 5.63 10.15
N ARG A 276 -32.53 6.53 10.19
CA ARG A 276 -32.32 7.55 9.16
C ARG A 276 -32.03 6.90 7.82
N VAL A 277 -32.72 7.37 6.78
CA VAL A 277 -32.49 6.94 5.41
C VAL A 277 -32.08 8.13 4.56
N ASP A 278 -30.96 7.99 3.88
CA ASP A 278 -30.41 8.98 2.97
C ASP A 278 -30.47 8.48 1.53
N GLY A 279 -30.54 9.41 0.59
CA GLY A 279 -30.87 9.07 -0.79
C GLY A 279 -30.08 9.83 -1.84
N ILE A 280 -29.58 9.10 -2.83
CA ILE A 280 -28.97 9.66 -4.05
C ILE A 280 -29.91 9.41 -5.26
N GLU A 281 -30.45 10.47 -5.84
CA GLU A 281 -31.35 10.37 -6.99
C GLU A 281 -30.74 10.88 -8.30
N ALA A 282 -31.01 10.13 -9.37
CA ALA A 282 -30.80 10.59 -10.73
C ALA A 282 -31.91 11.55 -11.14
N LYS A 283 -31.53 12.71 -11.67
CA LYS A 283 -32.45 13.71 -12.23
C LYS A 283 -32.88 13.39 -13.66
N GLY A 284 -32.11 12.57 -14.37
CA GLY A 284 -32.39 12.20 -15.75
C GLY A 284 -31.16 11.76 -16.53
N LEU A 285 -31.21 11.95 -17.85
CA LEU A 285 -30.10 11.72 -18.77
C LEU A 285 -29.71 13.02 -19.48
N ASP A 286 -28.41 13.23 -19.71
CA ASP A 286 -27.89 14.34 -20.52
C ASP A 286 -28.04 14.07 -22.04
N GLU A 287 -27.57 15.01 -22.87
CA GLU A 287 -27.59 14.92 -24.33
C GLU A 287 -26.80 13.72 -24.89
N ASN A 288 -25.85 13.19 -24.11
CA ASN A 288 -25.03 12.03 -24.44
C ASN A 288 -25.55 10.73 -23.79
N TYR A 289 -26.76 10.78 -23.21
CA TYR A 289 -27.39 9.71 -22.47
C TYR A 289 -26.58 9.24 -21.24
N ASN A 290 -25.81 10.13 -20.61
CA ASN A 290 -25.20 9.86 -19.32
C ASN A 290 -26.13 10.26 -18.20
N LEU A 291 -26.03 9.55 -17.07
CA LEU A 291 -26.90 9.77 -15.92
C LEU A 291 -26.55 11.09 -15.25
N ILE A 292 -27.52 12.00 -15.14
CA ILE A 292 -27.40 13.24 -14.37
C ILE A 292 -27.76 12.89 -12.93
N VAL A 293 -26.76 12.81 -12.06
CA VAL A 293 -26.94 12.48 -10.65
C VAL A 293 -26.31 13.57 -9.82
N ASP A 294 -27.06 14.01 -8.81
CA ASP A 294 -26.49 14.76 -7.70
C ASP A 294 -25.98 13.75 -6.67
N ARG A 295 -24.66 13.60 -6.59
CA ARG A 295 -24.01 12.53 -5.82
C ARG A 295 -23.96 12.81 -4.32
N THR A 296 -24.25 14.04 -3.90
CA THR A 296 -24.41 14.39 -2.48
C THR A 296 -25.68 13.73 -1.95
N PRO A 297 -25.58 12.83 -0.95
CA PRO A 297 -26.77 12.21 -0.36
C PRO A 297 -27.69 13.26 0.24
N LYS A 298 -28.98 13.17 -0.06
CA LYS A 298 -30.00 13.93 0.63
C LYS A 298 -30.35 13.22 1.93
N MET A 299 -30.20 13.92 3.05
CA MET A 299 -30.48 13.34 4.36
C MET A 299 -31.98 13.20 4.59
N ASN A 300 -32.39 12.16 5.31
CA ASN A 300 -33.80 11.89 5.64
C ASN A 300 -34.70 11.80 4.39
N PHE A 301 -34.16 11.21 3.33
CA PHE A 301 -34.80 11.10 2.03
C PHE A 301 -34.64 9.70 1.43
N LEU A 302 -35.75 8.96 1.33
CA LEU A 302 -35.79 7.65 0.71
C LEU A 302 -35.77 7.79 -0.83
N ALA A 303 -34.59 7.72 -1.42
CA ALA A 303 -34.42 7.72 -2.88
C ALA A 303 -34.93 6.42 -3.51
N LYS A 304 -35.57 6.54 -4.68
CA LYS A 304 -35.97 5.40 -5.50
C LYS A 304 -34.85 4.96 -6.44
N SER A 305 -34.78 3.67 -6.72
CA SER A 305 -33.99 3.20 -7.87
C SER A 305 -34.67 3.66 -9.16
N THR A 306 -33.88 4.10 -10.14
CA THR A 306 -34.36 4.58 -11.45
C THR A 306 -33.85 3.66 -12.58
N PRO A 307 -34.20 2.35 -12.57
CA PRO A 307 -33.79 1.40 -13.60
C PRO A 307 -34.25 1.81 -15.01
N GLU A 308 -35.37 2.53 -15.11
CA GLU A 308 -35.90 3.06 -16.36
C GLU A 308 -34.93 4.02 -17.05
N LEU A 309 -34.14 4.81 -16.31
CA LEU A 309 -33.13 5.69 -16.90
C LEU A 309 -31.95 4.89 -17.46
N ILE A 310 -31.56 3.81 -16.80
CA ILE A 310 -30.52 2.89 -17.29
C ILE A 310 -31.01 2.19 -18.55
N LEU A 311 -32.25 1.69 -18.53
CA LEU A 311 -32.87 1.04 -19.70
C LEU A 311 -32.99 2.02 -20.87
N LYS A 312 -33.36 3.28 -20.63
CA LYS A 312 -33.42 4.32 -21.66
C LYS A 312 -32.03 4.61 -22.24
N ARG A 313 -30.99 4.68 -21.42
CA ARG A 313 -29.61 4.82 -21.90
C ARG A 313 -29.18 3.64 -22.77
N ILE A 314 -29.49 2.41 -22.36
CA ILE A 314 -29.15 1.20 -23.13
C ILE A 314 -29.94 1.18 -24.44
N TYR A 315 -31.24 1.50 -24.40
CA TYR A 315 -32.10 1.62 -25.57
C TYR A 315 -31.49 2.56 -26.62
N GLU A 316 -31.10 3.77 -26.23
CA GLU A 316 -30.57 4.77 -27.16
C GLU A 316 -29.25 4.36 -27.80
N LYS A 317 -28.42 3.60 -27.08
CA LYS A 317 -27.12 3.08 -27.54
C LYS A 317 -27.19 1.73 -28.27
N SER A 318 -28.35 1.10 -28.35
CA SER A 318 -28.51 -0.23 -28.93
C SER A 318 -28.81 -0.19 -30.44
N ASP A 319 -28.46 -1.25 -31.15
CA ASP A 319 -28.85 -1.46 -32.56
C ASP A 319 -30.35 -1.80 -32.70
N ASP A 320 -30.90 -1.69 -33.91
CA ASP A 320 -32.34 -1.77 -34.20
C ASP A 320 -33.06 -3.01 -33.65
N ASN A 321 -32.41 -4.19 -33.70
CA ASN A 321 -33.00 -5.44 -33.19
C ASN A 321 -33.14 -5.44 -31.66
N LEU A 322 -32.17 -4.87 -30.94
CA LEU A 322 -32.18 -4.77 -29.49
C LEU A 322 -33.08 -3.62 -29.01
N LYS A 323 -33.16 -2.52 -29.78
CA LYS A 323 -34.07 -1.40 -29.50
C LYS A 323 -35.52 -1.83 -29.36
N GLN A 324 -36.01 -2.74 -30.21
CA GLN A 324 -37.39 -3.25 -30.09
C GLN A 324 -37.64 -3.99 -28.78
N VAL A 325 -36.64 -4.73 -28.28
CA VAL A 325 -36.73 -5.44 -27.00
C VAL A 325 -36.74 -4.45 -25.83
N TYR A 326 -35.80 -3.50 -25.83
CA TYR A 326 -35.71 -2.50 -24.77
C TYR A 326 -36.93 -1.55 -24.74
N ALA A 327 -37.49 -1.20 -25.90
CA ALA A 327 -38.73 -0.41 -25.97
C ALA A 327 -39.90 -1.13 -25.26
N ARG A 328 -40.09 -2.43 -25.53
CA ARG A 328 -41.13 -3.24 -24.87
C ARG A 328 -40.91 -3.39 -23.36
N ILE A 329 -39.66 -3.40 -22.91
CA ILE A 329 -39.35 -3.45 -21.48
C ILE A 329 -39.66 -2.10 -20.82
N LEU A 330 -39.32 -0.98 -21.48
CA LEU A 330 -39.59 0.37 -20.99
C LEU A 330 -41.10 0.66 -20.84
N GLU A 331 -41.96 0.07 -21.67
CA GLU A 331 -43.43 0.18 -21.53
C GLU A 331 -43.99 -0.42 -20.22
N LYS A 332 -43.21 -1.21 -19.47
CA LYS A 332 -43.63 -1.84 -18.21
C LYS A 332 -43.23 -1.06 -16.95
N PHE A 333 -42.40 -0.03 -17.08
CA PHE A 333 -42.04 0.89 -16.00
C PHE A 333 -42.97 2.09 -16.03
#